data_AF-A0A7V3CV96-F1
#
_entry.id   AF-A0A7V3CV96-F1
#
_cell.length_a   1.000
_cell.length_b   1.000
_cell.length_c   1.000
_cell.angle_alpha   90.00
_cell.angle_beta   90.00
_cell.angle_gamma   90.00
#
_symmetry.space_group_name_H-M   'P 1'
#
loop_
_entity.id
_entity.type
_entity.pdbx_description
1 polymer ?
#
loop_
_entity_poly.entity_id
_entity_poly.type
_entity_poly.pdbx_seq_one_letter_code
_entity_poly.pdbx_strand_id
1 'polypeptide(L)'
;FASKNNPVRSMLDALGNGAGFLISLFVLGSIRELIGSRTILGFQILPNGFEPWLIMILPAGAFLTLGLMMGFANLYIEKKKNLERESLIAQYQRVGRKEITDDVLKEAGV
;
A
#
# COMPACT_ATOMS: atom_id res chain seq x y z
N PHE A 1 15.43 -4.76 -13.88
CA PHE A 1 16.68 -4.98 -13.12
C PHE A 1 17.67 -5.97 -13.75
N ALA A 2 17.21 -6.91 -14.61
CA ALA A 2 18.01 -8.02 -15.14
C ALA A 2 19.26 -7.69 -15.99
N SER A 3 19.30 -6.56 -16.73
CA SER A 3 20.42 -6.30 -17.65
C SER A 3 21.59 -5.49 -17.05
N LYS A 4 21.49 -4.99 -15.80
CA LYS A 4 22.47 -4.05 -15.21
C LYS A 4 22.91 -4.38 -13.77
N ASN A 5 22.47 -5.48 -13.16
CA ASN A 5 22.82 -5.87 -11.78
C ASN A 5 23.26 -7.34 -11.70
N ASN A 6 24.09 -7.67 -10.69
CA ASN A 6 24.53 -9.04 -10.38
C ASN A 6 23.33 -10.01 -10.38
N PRO A 7 23.38 -11.16 -11.08
CA PRO A 7 22.25 -12.09 -11.25
C PRO A 7 21.51 -12.44 -9.96
N VAL A 8 22.24 -12.56 -8.83
CA VAL A 8 21.65 -12.83 -7.51
C VAL A 8 20.70 -11.71 -7.05
N ARG A 9 21.06 -10.44 -7.28
CA ARG A 9 20.24 -9.28 -6.91
C ARG A 9 19.00 -9.16 -7.77
N SER A 10 19.10 -9.51 -9.05
CA SER A 10 17.97 -9.55 -9.98
C SER A 10 16.99 -10.68 -9.65
N MET A 11 17.48 -11.82 -9.16
CA MET A 11 16.65 -12.94 -8.73
C MET A 11 15.85 -12.59 -7.47
N LEU A 12 16.47 -11.91 -6.49
CA LEU A 12 15.78 -11.43 -5.29
C LEU A 12 14.70 -10.39 -5.62
N ASP A 13 14.94 -9.49 -6.57
CA ASP A 13 13.95 -8.52 -7.04
C ASP A 13 12.77 -9.22 -7.76
N ALA A 14 13.06 -10.21 -8.61
CA ALA A 14 12.02 -11.01 -9.26
C ALA A 14 11.19 -11.81 -8.26
N LEU A 15 11.83 -12.42 -7.25
CA LEU A 15 11.14 -13.13 -6.17
C LEU A 15 10.27 -12.20 -5.32
N GLY A 16 10.77 -11.01 -4.98
CA GLY A 16 10.00 -10.02 -4.23
C GLY A 16 8.74 -9.58 -4.97
N ASN A 17 8.87 -9.23 -6.26
CA ASN A 17 7.73 -8.84 -7.08
C ASN A 17 6.77 -10.01 -7.35
N GLY A 18 7.29 -11.20 -7.63
CA GLY A 18 6.47 -12.40 -7.83
C GLY A 18 5.71 -12.83 -6.58
N ALA A 19 6.37 -12.83 -5.42
CA ALA A 19 5.73 -13.13 -4.13
C ALA A 19 4.65 -12.10 -3.79
N GLY A 20 4.94 -10.80 -3.97
CA GLY A 20 3.96 -9.74 -3.76
C GLY A 20 2.74 -9.88 -4.68
N PHE A 21 2.95 -10.23 -5.94
CA PHE A 21 1.87 -10.49 -6.88
C PHE A 21 1.03 -11.72 -6.47
N LEU A 22 1.67 -12.82 -6.09
CA LEU A 22 0.98 -14.03 -5.63
C LEU A 22 0.13 -13.76 -4.37
N ILE A 23 0.68 -13.04 -3.39
CA ILE A 23 -0.06 -12.64 -2.19
C ILE A 23 -1.26 -11.75 -2.58
N SER A 24 -1.07 -10.82 -3.51
CA SER A 24 -2.15 -9.96 -3.99
C SER A 24 -3.27 -10.77 -4.64
N LEU A 25 -2.94 -11.73 -5.49
CA LEU A 25 -3.92 -12.64 -6.10
C LEU A 25 -4.62 -13.53 -5.07
N PHE A 26 -3.89 -14.02 -4.07
CA PHE A 26 -4.46 -14.84 -3.00
C PHE A 26 -5.50 -14.06 -2.18
N VAL A 27 -5.17 -12.83 -1.78
CA VAL A 27 -6.11 -11.96 -1.05
C VAL A 27 -7.29 -11.58 -1.92
N LEU A 28 -7.06 -11.20 -3.18
CA LEU A 28 -8.12 -10.88 -4.14
C LEU A 28 -9.08 -12.06 -4.34
N GLY A 29 -8.54 -13.26 -4.55
CA GLY A 29 -9.31 -14.49 -4.71
C GLY A 29 -10.10 -14.85 -3.45
N SER A 30 -9.47 -14.74 -2.27
CA SER A 30 -10.11 -15.02 -0.99
C SER A 30 -11.32 -14.12 -0.74
N ILE A 31 -11.20 -12.80 -1.01
CA ILE A 31 -12.33 -11.86 -0.90
C ILE A 31 -13.46 -12.24 -1.86
N ARG A 32 -13.11 -12.62 -3.09
CA ARG A 32 -14.10 -13.01 -4.11
C ARG A 32 -14.81 -14.32 -3.76
N GLU A 33 -14.08 -15.31 -3.24
CA GLU A 33 -14.64 -16.59 -2.82
C GLU A 33 -15.55 -16.43 -1.59
N LEU A 34 -15.11 -15.61 -0.62
CA LEU A 34 -15.86 -15.35 0.60
C LEU A 34 -17.23 -14.71 0.31
N ILE A 35 -17.26 -13.72 -0.59
CA ILE A 35 -18.50 -12.98 -0.92
C ILE A 35 -19.32 -13.69 -2.01
N GLY A 36 -18.65 -14.33 -2.97
CA GLY A 36 -19.29 -14.99 -4.11
C GLY A 36 -19.79 -16.40 -3.83
N SER A 37 -19.11 -17.16 -2.97
CA SER A 37 -19.38 -18.59 -2.75
C SER A 37 -19.52 -18.98 -1.28
N ARG A 38 -19.34 -18.02 -0.34
CA ARG A 38 -19.43 -18.26 1.11
C ARG A 38 -18.38 -19.23 1.65
N THR A 39 -17.33 -19.45 0.89
CA THR A 39 -16.23 -20.35 1.21
C THR A 39 -14.91 -19.60 1.19
N ILE A 40 -13.92 -20.14 1.90
CA ILE A 40 -12.51 -19.81 1.66
C ILE A 40 -11.79 -21.14 1.47
N LEU A 41 -11.10 -21.29 0.35
CA LEU A 41 -10.37 -22.51 0.00
C LEU A 41 -11.26 -23.77 0.06
N GLY A 42 -12.55 -23.62 -0.26
CA GLY A 42 -13.53 -24.71 -0.22
C GLY A 42 -14.12 -25.03 1.17
N PHE A 43 -13.69 -24.36 2.25
CA PHE A 43 -14.32 -24.49 3.56
C PHE A 43 -15.47 -23.50 3.71
N GLN A 44 -16.66 -23.98 4.08
CA GLN A 44 -17.84 -23.15 4.25
C GLN A 44 -17.75 -22.37 5.58
N ILE A 45 -17.63 -21.06 5.48
CA ILE A 45 -17.40 -20.17 6.63
C ILE A 45 -18.66 -19.38 6.98
N LEU A 46 -19.47 -18.99 5.98
CA LEU A 46 -20.74 -18.31 6.27
C LEU A 46 -21.91 -19.29 6.40
N PRO A 47 -22.80 -19.08 7.38
CA PRO A 47 -24.01 -19.89 7.57
C PRO A 47 -24.98 -19.76 6.38
N ASN A 48 -25.85 -20.76 6.24
CA ASN A 48 -26.72 -20.99 5.07
C ASN A 48 -27.72 -19.86 4.72
N GLY A 49 -27.83 -18.81 5.53
CA GLY A 49 -28.79 -17.71 5.34
C GLY A 49 -28.27 -16.50 4.54
N PHE A 50 -26.99 -16.45 4.19
CA PHE A 50 -26.52 -15.46 3.21
C PHE A 50 -26.90 -15.93 1.81
N GLU A 51 -27.12 -15.06 0.82
CA GLU A 51 -27.24 -15.43 -0.61
C GLU A 51 -25.88 -15.16 -1.29
N PRO A 52 -25.36 -16.01 -2.19
CA PRO A 52 -24.03 -15.83 -2.75
C PRO A 52 -24.08 -14.69 -3.76
N TRP A 53 -23.09 -13.78 -3.73
CA TRP A 53 -23.11 -12.67 -4.67
C TRP A 53 -22.51 -13.06 -6.03
N LEU A 54 -23.34 -13.52 -6.98
CA LEU A 54 -22.92 -13.87 -8.34
C LEU A 54 -22.00 -12.83 -9.00
N ILE A 55 -22.24 -11.53 -8.79
CA ILE A 55 -21.40 -10.47 -9.39
C ILE A 55 -19.92 -10.63 -9.02
N MET A 56 -19.59 -11.16 -7.84
CA MET A 56 -18.21 -11.34 -7.37
C MET A 56 -17.46 -12.46 -8.10
N ILE A 57 -18.20 -13.41 -8.66
CA ILE A 57 -17.66 -14.50 -9.49
C ILE A 57 -17.37 -13.99 -10.90
N LEU A 58 -18.25 -13.13 -11.43
CA LEU A 58 -18.11 -12.54 -12.76
C LEU A 58 -16.87 -11.63 -12.88
N PRO A 59 -16.40 -11.35 -14.11
CA PRO A 59 -15.29 -10.41 -14.35
C PRO A 59 -15.51 -9.03 -13.72
N ALA A 60 -16.77 -8.56 -13.66
CA ALA A 60 -17.14 -7.30 -13.02
C ALA A 60 -16.73 -7.25 -11.53
N GLY A 61 -16.88 -8.36 -10.80
CA GLY A 61 -16.46 -8.48 -9.41
C GLY A 61 -14.95 -8.39 -9.23
N ALA A 62 -14.16 -8.87 -10.20
CA ALA A 62 -12.71 -8.73 -10.18
C ALA A 62 -12.27 -7.26 -10.29
N PHE A 63 -12.90 -6.49 -11.19
CA PHE A 63 -12.63 -5.05 -11.30
C PHE A 63 -13.07 -4.27 -10.06
N LEU A 64 -14.23 -4.59 -9.49
CA LEU A 64 -14.72 -3.95 -8.27
C LEU A 64 -13.77 -4.17 -7.08
N THR A 65 -13.36 -5.43 -6.87
CA THR A 65 -12.43 -5.78 -5.79
C THR A 65 -11.06 -5.15 -5.98
N LEU A 66 -10.52 -5.16 -7.19
CA LEU A 66 -9.27 -4.46 -7.51
C LEU A 66 -9.37 -2.95 -7.27
N GLY A 67 -10.46 -2.31 -7.72
CA GLY A 67 -10.69 -0.88 -7.50
C GLY A 67 -10.75 -0.52 -6.03
N LEU A 68 -11.46 -1.34 -5.23
CA LEU A 68 -11.54 -1.15 -3.78
C LEU A 68 -10.18 -1.35 -3.10
N MET A 69 -9.46 -2.43 -3.43
CA MET A 69 -8.11 -2.69 -2.90
C MET A 69 -7.14 -1.56 -3.23
N MET A 70 -7.18 -1.05 -4.46
CA MET A 70 -6.32 0.05 -4.90
C MET A 70 -6.69 1.36 -4.20
N GLY A 71 -7.98 1.62 -3.99
CA GLY A 71 -8.46 2.75 -3.19
C GLY A 71 -7.94 2.69 -1.75
N PHE A 72 -8.09 1.55 -1.08
CA PHE A 72 -7.55 1.34 0.27
C PHE A 72 -6.03 1.50 0.32
N ALA A 73 -5.30 0.93 -0.63
CA ALA A 73 -3.85 1.05 -0.71
C ALA A 73 -3.42 2.52 -0.87
N ASN A 74 -4.10 3.27 -1.75
CA ASN A 74 -3.81 4.68 -1.94
C ASN A 74 -4.05 5.50 -0.67
N LEU A 75 -5.20 5.30 -0.01
CA LEU A 75 -5.52 5.96 1.25
C LEU A 75 -4.48 5.67 2.35
N TYR A 76 -4.03 4.41 2.44
CA TYR A 76 -3.00 4.00 3.39
C TYR A 76 -1.66 4.69 3.10
N ILE A 77 -1.23 4.69 1.84
CA ILE A 77 0.03 5.31 1.41
C ILE A 77 -0.01 6.83 1.62
N GLU A 78 -1.14 7.46 1.32
CA GLU A 78 -1.32 8.91 1.43
C GLU A 78 -1.24 9.38 2.89
N LYS A 79 -1.86 8.66 3.82
CA LYS A 79 -1.71 8.93 5.26
C LYS A 79 -0.26 8.88 5.71
N LYS A 80 0.50 7.86 5.29
CA LYS A 80 1.92 7.74 5.64
C LYS A 80 2.75 8.88 5.06
N LYS A 81 2.54 9.23 3.78
CA LYS A 81 3.23 10.34 3.11
C LYS A 81 2.95 11.69 3.77
N ASN A 82 1.73 11.93 4.23
CA ASN A 82 1.37 13.19 4.87
C ASN A 82 2.12 13.40 6.20
N LEU A 83 2.24 12.34 7.01
CA LEU A 83 3.02 12.38 8.25
C LEU A 83 4.51 12.66 8.00
N GLU A 84 5.09 11.98 7.00
CA GLU A 84 6.48 12.21 6.59
C GLU A 84 6.67 13.67 6.12
N ARG A 85 5.75 14.20 5.31
CA ARG A 85 5.78 15.58 4.83
C ARG A 85 5.70 16.60 5.96
N GLU A 86 4.82 16.39 6.93
CA GLU A 86 4.68 17.26 8.11
C GLU A 86 5.98 17.29 8.94
N SER A 87 6.60 16.12 9.13
CA SER A 87 7.88 16.03 9.85
C SER A 87 9.01 16.79 9.12
N LEU A 88 9.04 16.71 7.78
CA LEU A 88 10.01 17.43 6.96
C LEU A 88 9.77 18.94 7.05
N ILE A 89 8.53 19.43 6.89
CA ILE A 89 8.22 20.87 6.99
C ILE A 89 8.58 21.42 8.36
N ALA A 90 8.23 20.70 9.43
CA ALA A 90 8.60 21.09 10.79
C ALA A 90 10.13 21.15 10.98
N GLN A 91 10.88 20.21 10.37
CA GLN A 91 12.33 20.23 10.36
C GLN A 91 12.89 21.44 9.59
N TYR A 92 12.41 21.70 8.36
CA TYR A 92 12.85 22.84 7.55
C TYR A 92 12.58 24.18 8.25
N GLN A 93 11.40 24.34 8.87
CA GLN A 93 11.06 25.56 9.62
C GLN A 93 11.94 25.76 10.85
N ARG A 94 12.31 24.68 11.56
CA ARG A 94 13.21 24.75 12.72
C ARG A 94 14.63 25.14 12.31
N VAL A 95 15.16 24.53 11.24
CA VAL A 95 16.50 24.82 10.73
C VAL A 95 16.55 26.26 10.22
N GLY A 96 15.62 26.68 9.36
CA GLY A 96 15.58 28.05 8.84
C GLY A 96 15.41 29.11 9.93
N ARG A 97 14.58 28.88 10.96
CA ARG A 97 14.47 29.80 12.10
C ARG A 97 15.78 29.91 12.87
N LYS A 98 16.50 28.81 13.03
CA LYS A 98 17.77 28.77 13.76
C LYS A 98 18.87 29.49 13.00
N GLU A 99 18.99 29.27 11.69
CA GLU A 99 19.92 30.00 10.82
C GLU A 99 19.66 31.52 10.88
N ILE A 100 18.40 31.95 10.73
CA ILE A 100 18.04 33.37 10.84
C ILE A 100 18.39 33.93 12.22
N THR A 101 18.16 33.16 13.29
CA THR A 101 18.47 33.61 14.66
C THR A 101 19.98 33.75 14.87
N ASP A 102 20.76 32.76 14.42
CA ASP A 102 22.22 32.75 14.54
C ASP A 102 22.85 33.89 13.70
N ASP A 103 22.27 34.21 12.54
CA ASP A 103 22.70 35.33 11.70
C ASP A 103 22.36 36.70 12.34
N VAL A 104 21.17 36.85 12.90
CA VAL A 104 20.76 38.07 13.63
C VAL A 104 21.63 38.30 14.87
N LEU A 105 21.98 37.23 15.60
CA LEU A 105 22.87 37.33 16.76
C LEU A 105 24.28 37.78 16.35
N LYS A 106 24.80 37.27 15.23
CA LYS A 106 26.09 37.72 14.67
C LYS A 106 26.06 39.17 14.21
N GLU A 107 25.00 39.62 13.54
CA GLU A 107 24.85 41.02 13.12
C GLU A 107 24.68 41.97 14.30
N ALA A 108 24.02 41.54 15.37
CA ALA A 108 23.84 42.31 16.59
C ALA A 108 25.11 42.44 17.44
N GLY A 109 26.19 41.73 17.11
CA GLY A 109 27.47 41.79 17.81
C GLY A 109 27.45 41.22 19.23
N VAL A 110 26.53 40.29 19.51
CA VAL A 110 26.39 39.57 20.79
C VAL A 110 26.95 38.15 20.68
#